data_AF-A0A0R2SER9-F1
#
_entry.id   AF-A0A0R2SER9-F1
#
_cell.length_a   1.000
_cell.length_b   1.000
_cell.length_c   1.000
_cell.angle_alpha   90.00
_cell.angle_beta   90.00
_cell.angle_gamma   90.00
#
_symmetry.space_group_name_H-M   'P 1'
#
loop_
_entity.id
_entity.type
_entity.pdbx_description
1 polymer ?
#
loop_
_entity_poly.entity_id
_entity_poly.type
_entity_poly.pdbx_seq_one_letter_code
_entity_poly.pdbx_strand_id
1 'polypeptide(L)'
;MQFVWLIGEYLVGLHTTYINLHSLYTNLILVPSVAIMIWGLFARKAELGGDLTYVQALGQGLGVGATVGILSVGIQYLFFTYINPNFFADFIRYAVDNQLATLDAAEAYFNFINYAIQAAVFAPVAGLATNAIAGLFLKTSWR
;
A
#
# COMPACT_ATOMS: atom_id res chain seq x y z
N MET A 1 8.44 1.47 -5.49
CA MET A 1 8.50 1.99 -4.11
C MET A 1 8.25 0.92 -3.05
N GLN A 2 7.13 0.17 -3.10
CA GLN A 2 6.79 -0.82 -2.06
C GLN A 2 7.93 -1.81 -1.71
N PHE A 3 8.59 -2.40 -2.70
CA PHE A 3 9.65 -3.37 -2.43
C PHE A 3 10.83 -2.76 -1.66
N VAL A 4 11.23 -1.54 -2.04
CA VAL A 4 12.28 -0.79 -1.33
C VAL A 4 11.84 -0.47 0.10
N TRP A 5 10.57 -0.13 0.30
CA TRP A 5 10.01 0.15 1.61
C TRP A 5 10.07 -1.07 2.53
N LEU A 6 9.58 -2.24 2.07
CA LEU A 6 9.62 -3.49 2.82
C LEU A 6 11.05 -3.90 3.21
N ILE A 7 12.00 -3.75 2.29
CA ILE A 7 13.43 -3.99 2.57
C ILE A 7 13.93 -3.01 3.63
N GLY A 8 13.63 -1.71 3.48
CA GLY A 8 14.02 -0.69 4.44
C GLY A 8 13.52 -1.01 5.84
N GLU A 9 12.22 -1.32 5.99
CA GLU A 9 11.60 -1.71 7.26
C GLU A 9 12.30 -2.91 7.90
N TYR A 10 12.61 -3.93 7.10
CA TYR A 10 13.33 -5.10 7.60
C TYR A 10 14.75 -4.76 8.06
N LEU A 11 15.50 -4.00 7.27
CA LEU A 11 16.88 -3.63 7.58
C LEU A 11 17.00 -2.77 8.85
N VAL A 12 16.03 -1.89 9.10
CA VAL A 12 16.00 -1.09 10.34
C VAL A 12 15.44 -1.86 11.53
N GLY A 13 14.97 -3.10 11.33
CA GLY A 13 14.48 -3.99 12.38
C GLY A 13 13.00 -3.85 12.72
N LEU A 14 12.19 -3.15 11.91
CA LEU A 14 10.75 -3.03 12.15
C LEU A 14 10.00 -4.36 12.01
N HIS A 15 10.59 -5.36 11.36
CA HIS A 15 10.01 -6.72 11.29
C HIS A 15 10.62 -7.68 12.32
N THR A 16 11.53 -7.20 13.18
CA THR A 16 12.27 -8.01 14.15
C THR A 16 12.34 -7.29 15.50
N THR A 17 13.42 -6.54 15.77
CA THR A 17 13.70 -5.92 17.08
C THR A 17 12.69 -4.82 17.46
N TYR A 18 12.22 -4.04 16.49
CA TYR A 18 11.33 -2.89 16.71
C TYR A 18 9.92 -3.15 16.18
N ILE A 19 9.46 -4.40 16.27
CA ILE A 19 8.14 -4.82 15.77
C ILE A 19 6.98 -4.06 16.44
N ASN A 20 7.16 -3.64 17.68
CA ASN A 20 6.22 -2.79 18.41
C ASN A 20 6.01 -1.41 17.74
N LEU A 21 6.98 -0.94 16.97
CA LEU A 21 6.93 0.32 16.24
C LEU A 21 6.44 0.15 14.79
N HIS A 22 6.34 -1.08 14.28
CA HIS A 22 6.00 -1.36 12.87
C HIS A 22 4.72 -0.65 12.43
N SER A 23 3.64 -0.78 13.19
CA SER A 23 2.32 -0.21 12.85
C SER A 23 2.35 1.33 12.75
N LEU A 24 3.25 1.99 13.47
CA LEU A 24 3.42 3.44 13.41
C LEU A 24 4.21 3.86 12.17
N TYR A 25 5.34 3.21 11.90
CA TYR A 25 6.27 3.64 10.85
C TYR A 25 5.89 3.13 9.45
N THR A 26 5.24 1.96 9.34
CA THR A 26 4.91 1.39 8.03
C THR A 26 3.96 2.28 7.23
N ASN A 27 3.04 2.96 7.92
CA ASN A 27 2.08 3.88 7.32
C ASN A 27 2.73 5.12 6.70
N LEU A 28 3.99 5.43 7.00
CA LEU A 28 4.70 6.56 6.39
C LEU A 28 4.90 6.36 4.87
N ILE A 29 4.78 5.13 4.36
CA ILE A 29 4.78 4.86 2.90
C ILE A 29 3.67 5.62 2.16
N LEU A 30 2.58 5.97 2.86
CA LEU A 30 1.47 6.71 2.27
C LEU A 30 1.88 8.10 1.80
N VAL A 31 2.81 8.76 2.50
CA VAL A 31 3.27 10.12 2.17
C VAL A 31 3.89 10.19 0.76
N PRO A 32 4.97 9.43 0.45
CA PRO A 32 5.52 9.43 -0.90
C PRO A 32 4.55 8.83 -1.92
N SER A 33 3.70 7.87 -1.53
CA SER A 33 2.73 7.26 -2.46
C SER A 33 1.68 8.27 -2.94
N VAL A 34 1.11 9.07 -2.03
CA VAL A 34 0.16 10.14 -2.36
C VAL A 34 0.83 11.22 -3.20
N ALA A 35 2.07 11.61 -2.87
CA ALA A 35 2.81 12.58 -3.66
C ALA A 35 3.01 12.11 -5.12
N ILE A 36 3.38 10.84 -5.32
CA ILE A 36 3.52 10.24 -6.66
C ILE A 36 2.17 10.18 -7.38
N MET A 37 1.08 9.81 -6.69
CA MET A 37 -0.27 9.78 -7.27
C MET A 37 -0.70 11.16 -7.77
N ILE A 38 -0.53 12.19 -6.94
CA ILE A 38 -0.87 13.59 -7.30
C ILE A 38 -0.01 14.06 -8.48
N TRP A 39 1.30 13.76 -8.46
CA TRP A 39 2.17 14.10 -9.58
C TRP A 39 1.76 13.38 -10.86
N GLY A 40 1.41 12.10 -10.78
CA GLY A 40 0.86 11.35 -11.91
C GLY A 40 -0.41 11.99 -12.47
N LEU A 41 -1.27 12.55 -11.61
CA LEU A 41 -2.48 13.24 -12.04
C LEU A 41 -2.17 14.59 -12.73
N PHE A 42 -1.17 15.34 -12.24
CA PHE A 42 -0.67 16.53 -12.95
C PHE A 42 -0.10 16.20 -14.32
N ALA A 43 0.71 15.13 -14.42
CA ALA A 43 1.25 14.67 -15.68
C ALA A 43 0.12 14.30 -16.65
N ARG A 44 -0.90 13.59 -16.17
CA ARG A 44 -2.09 13.26 -16.97
C ARG A 44 -2.84 14.48 -17.46
N LYS A 45 -3.01 15.50 -16.62
CA LYS A 45 -3.63 16.76 -17.03
C LYS A 45 -2.83 17.46 -18.14
N ALA A 46 -1.49 17.45 -18.04
CA ALA A 46 -0.62 18.02 -19.06
C ALA A 46 -0.72 17.26 -20.39
N GLU A 47 -0.76 15.93 -20.37
CA GLU A 47 -0.98 15.09 -21.57
C GLU A 47 -2.31 15.40 -22.28
N LEU A 48 -3.33 15.77 -21.51
CA LEU A 48 -4.65 16.14 -22.02
C LEU A 48 -4.77 17.63 -22.41
N GLY A 49 -3.64 18.33 -22.56
CA GLY A 49 -3.63 19.75 -22.95
C GLY A 49 -4.19 20.69 -21.87
N GLY A 50 -4.23 20.24 -20.62
CA GLY A 50 -4.80 21.00 -19.50
C GLY A 50 -6.25 20.62 -19.17
N ASP A 51 -6.94 19.88 -20.03
CA ASP A 51 -8.33 19.47 -19.83
C ASP A 51 -8.43 18.09 -19.18
N LEU A 52 -8.56 18.09 -17.86
CA LEU A 52 -8.72 16.89 -17.07
C LEU A 52 -10.13 16.86 -16.49
N THR A 53 -10.91 15.84 -16.85
CA THR A 53 -12.24 15.65 -16.30
C THR A 53 -12.20 14.87 -14.99
N TYR A 54 -13.18 15.08 -14.12
CA TYR A 54 -13.23 14.38 -12.82
C TYR A 54 -13.29 12.86 -12.99
N VAL A 55 -14.05 12.37 -13.99
CA VAL A 55 -14.13 10.93 -14.29
C VAL A 55 -12.79 10.39 -14.77
N GLN A 56 -12.05 11.15 -15.58
CA GLN A 56 -10.70 10.77 -16.01
C GLN A 56 -9.72 10.71 -14.84
N ALA A 57 -9.81 11.66 -13.89
CA ALA A 57 -9.00 11.63 -12.68
C ALA A 57 -9.26 10.37 -11.84
N LEU A 58 -10.53 10.01 -11.61
CA LEU A 58 -10.93 8.79 -10.91
C LEU A 58 -10.46 7.53 -11.65
N GLY A 59 -10.66 7.49 -12.97
CA GLY A 59 -10.26 6.36 -13.81
C GLY A 59 -8.75 6.13 -13.78
N GLN A 60 -7.95 7.19 -13.80
CA GLN A 60 -6.50 7.08 -13.61
C GLN A 60 -6.15 6.51 -12.25
N GLY A 61 -6.79 7.01 -11.17
CA GLY A 61 -6.51 6.55 -9.81
C GLY A 61 -6.82 5.06 -9.65
N LEU A 62 -7.96 4.60 -10.19
CA LEU A 62 -8.35 3.21 -10.21
C LEU A 62 -7.39 2.35 -11.04
N GLY A 63 -7.03 2.80 -12.24
CA GLY A 63 -6.11 2.08 -13.14
C GLY A 63 -4.75 1.88 -12.51
N VAL A 64 -4.16 2.95 -11.97
CA VAL A 64 -2.88 2.89 -11.25
C VAL A 64 -2.99 1.98 -10.02
N GLY A 65 -4.04 2.15 -9.21
CA GLY A 65 -4.25 1.34 -8.02
C GLY A 65 -4.41 -0.16 -8.34
N ALA A 66 -5.11 -0.52 -9.41
CA ALA A 66 -5.23 -1.90 -9.87
C ALA A 66 -3.90 -2.50 -10.32
N THR A 67 -3.11 -1.75 -11.11
CA THR A 67 -1.76 -2.17 -11.50
C THR A 67 -0.86 -2.38 -10.28
N VAL A 68 -0.88 -1.43 -9.34
CA VAL A 68 -0.12 -1.54 -8.09
C VAL A 68 -0.56 -2.76 -7.29
N GLY A 69 -1.86 -2.97 -7.08
CA GLY A 69 -2.38 -4.11 -6.31
C GLY A 69 -1.92 -5.46 -6.85
N ILE A 70 -1.92 -5.65 -8.17
CA ILE A 70 -1.42 -6.88 -8.80
C ILE A 70 0.08 -7.04 -8.58
N LEU A 71 0.87 -5.99 -8.80
CA LEU A 71 2.32 -6.01 -8.59
C LEU A 71 2.67 -6.24 -7.11
N SER A 72 1.88 -5.69 -6.20
CA SER A 72 2.07 -5.82 -4.75
C SER A 72 2.01 -7.27 -4.29
N VAL A 73 1.11 -8.08 -4.85
CA VAL A 73 1.01 -9.52 -4.50
C VAL A 73 2.31 -10.24 -4.86
N GLY A 74 2.85 -10.01 -6.07
CA GLY A 74 4.11 -10.61 -6.50
C GLY A 74 5.30 -10.13 -5.67
N ILE A 75 5.35 -8.84 -5.37
CA ILE A 75 6.39 -8.24 -4.52
C ILE A 75 6.36 -8.83 -3.10
N GLN A 76 5.18 -8.92 -2.49
CA GLN A 76 5.01 -9.51 -1.17
C GLN A 76 5.38 -10.99 -1.16
N TYR A 77 5.00 -11.74 -2.19
CA TYR A 77 5.38 -13.14 -2.32
C TYR A 77 6.90 -13.32 -2.31
N LEU A 78 7.61 -12.56 -3.16
CA LEU A 78 9.06 -12.61 -3.22
C LEU A 78 9.70 -12.22 -1.89
N PHE A 79 9.19 -11.17 -1.25
CA PHE A 79 9.73 -10.67 -0.01
C PHE A 79 9.55 -11.66 1.15
N PHE A 80 8.33 -12.15 1.37
CA PHE A 80 8.03 -13.08 2.47
C PHE A 80 8.55 -14.50 2.21
N THR A 81 8.91 -14.85 0.97
CA THR A 81 9.48 -16.18 0.68
C THR A 81 11.00 -16.17 0.76
N TYR A 82 11.66 -15.14 0.22
CA TYR A 82 13.11 -15.16 -0.01
C TYR A 82 13.91 -14.15 0.83
N ILE A 83 13.28 -13.09 1.32
CA ILE A 83 13.98 -12.01 2.05
C ILE A 83 13.71 -12.10 3.55
N ASN A 84 12.44 -12.19 3.94
CA ASN A 84 12.03 -12.35 5.33
C ASN A 84 11.02 -13.49 5.50
N PRO A 85 11.48 -14.76 5.46
CA PRO A 85 10.61 -15.94 5.63
C PRO A 85 9.99 -16.04 7.02
N ASN A 86 10.56 -15.37 8.03
CA ASN A 86 10.07 -15.42 9.40
C ASN A 86 9.04 -14.34 9.72
N PHE A 87 8.75 -13.42 8.78
CA PHE A 87 7.87 -12.27 9.00
C PHE A 87 6.57 -12.65 9.72
N PHE A 88 5.80 -13.59 9.15
CA PHE A 88 4.50 -13.96 9.73
C PHE A 88 4.66 -14.61 11.11
N ALA A 89 5.62 -15.52 11.29
CA ALA A 89 5.86 -16.18 12.56
C ALA A 89 6.27 -15.20 13.67
N ASP A 90 7.14 -14.23 13.35
CA ASP A 90 7.59 -13.22 14.30
C ASP A 90 6.45 -12.28 14.72
N PHE A 91 5.58 -11.88 13.78
CA PHE A 91 4.39 -11.07 14.07
C PHE A 91 3.32 -11.82 14.86
N ILE A 92 3.07 -13.10 14.56
CA ILE A 92 2.15 -13.94 15.34
C ILE A 92 2.63 -14.05 16.78
N ARG A 93 3.90 -14.43 16.98
CA ARG A 93 4.51 -14.54 18.31
C ARG A 93 4.39 -13.22 19.07
N TYR A 94 4.77 -12.11 18.44
CA TYR A 94 4.68 -10.79 19.07
C TYR A 94 3.24 -10.43 19.48
N ALA A 95 2.25 -10.66 18.60
CA ALA A 95 0.86 -10.37 18.90
C ALA A 95 0.31 -11.19 20.07
N VAL A 96 0.66 -12.48 20.13
CA VAL A 96 0.24 -13.40 21.20
C VAL A 96 0.94 -13.08 22.52
N ASP A 97 2.26 -12.92 22.51
CA ASP A 97 3.07 -12.66 23.70
C ASP A 97 2.68 -11.33 24.38
N ASN A 98 2.23 -10.35 23.59
CA ASN A 98 1.78 -9.05 24.08
C ASN A 98 0.25 -8.95 24.26
N GLN A 99 -0.47 -10.07 24.21
CA GLN A 99 -1.93 -10.14 24.41
C GLN A 99 -2.74 -9.22 23.48
N LEU A 100 -2.20 -8.92 22.29
CA LEU A 100 -2.87 -8.12 21.26
C LEU A 100 -3.89 -8.94 20.45
N ALA A 101 -3.69 -10.25 20.39
CA ALA A 101 -4.57 -11.20 19.71
C ALA A 101 -4.45 -12.60 20.34
N THR A 102 -5.49 -13.43 20.16
CA THR A 102 -5.37 -14.87 20.38
C THR A 102 -4.53 -15.51 19.26
N LEU A 103 -4.00 -16.72 19.49
CA LEU A 103 -3.23 -17.44 18.47
C LEU A 103 -4.03 -17.62 17.17
N ASP A 104 -5.26 -18.12 17.27
CA ASP A 104 -6.14 -18.34 16.10
C ASP A 104 -6.39 -17.05 15.32
N ALA A 105 -6.61 -15.93 16.02
CA ALA A 105 -6.83 -14.63 15.38
C ALA A 105 -5.56 -14.10 14.71
N ALA A 106 -4.40 -14.31 15.34
CA ALA A 106 -3.11 -13.92 14.80
C ALA A 106 -2.76 -14.73 13.54
N GLU A 107 -2.96 -16.05 13.54
CA GLU A 107 -2.71 -16.92 12.37
C GLU A 107 -3.65 -16.60 11.20
N ALA A 108 -4.92 -16.31 11.50
CA ALA A 108 -5.90 -15.88 10.49
C ALA A 108 -5.55 -14.53 9.85
N TYR A 109 -4.90 -13.63 10.60
CA TYR A 109 -4.51 -12.31 10.12
C TYR A 109 -3.12 -12.31 9.43
N PHE A 110 -2.10 -12.85 10.10
CA PHE A 110 -0.70 -12.83 9.67
C PHE A 110 -0.40 -14.04 8.79
N ASN A 111 -0.90 -14.01 7.57
CA ASN A 111 -0.55 -14.98 6.53
C ASN A 111 -0.52 -14.31 5.16
N PHE A 112 0.18 -14.97 4.23
CA PHE A 112 0.37 -14.45 2.89
C PHE A 112 -0.95 -14.20 2.14
N ILE A 113 -1.92 -15.12 2.25
CA ILE A 113 -3.20 -15.00 1.53
C ILE A 113 -3.93 -13.73 1.97
N ASN A 114 -4.06 -13.51 3.28
CA ASN A 114 -4.72 -12.34 3.82
C ASN A 114 -3.98 -11.03 3.43
N TYR A 115 -2.65 -11.01 3.49
CA TYR A 115 -1.85 -9.84 3.11
C TYR A 115 -1.94 -9.55 1.60
N ALA A 116 -1.94 -10.59 0.76
CA ALA A 116 -2.11 -10.47 -0.68
C ALA A 116 -3.49 -9.91 -1.05
N ILE A 117 -4.56 -10.40 -0.41
CA ILE A 117 -5.92 -9.88 -0.60
C ILE A 117 -5.99 -8.41 -0.17
N GLN A 118 -5.47 -8.08 1.02
CA GLN A 118 -5.44 -6.70 1.50
C GLN A 118 -4.70 -5.79 0.53
N ALA A 119 -3.53 -6.18 0.05
CA ALA A 119 -2.77 -5.37 -0.91
C ALA A 119 -3.51 -5.19 -2.25
N ALA A 120 -4.09 -6.27 -2.79
CA ALA A 120 -4.81 -6.26 -4.05
C ALA A 120 -6.08 -5.40 -4.01
N VAL A 121 -6.76 -5.34 -2.86
CA VAL A 121 -8.00 -4.56 -2.68
C VAL A 121 -7.71 -3.12 -2.24
N PHE A 122 -6.77 -2.93 -1.30
CA PHE A 122 -6.47 -1.62 -0.75
C PHE A 122 -5.88 -0.68 -1.80
N ALA A 123 -4.99 -1.17 -2.69
CA ALA A 123 -4.34 -0.30 -3.68
C ALA A 123 -5.33 0.38 -4.66
N PRO A 124 -6.29 -0.32 -5.28
CA PRO A 124 -7.37 0.30 -6.06
C PRO A 124 -8.19 1.33 -5.26
N VAL A 125 -8.57 0.98 -4.03
CA VAL A 125 -9.39 1.85 -3.17
C VAL A 125 -8.63 3.11 -2.79
N ALA A 126 -7.37 2.99 -2.40
CA ALA A 126 -6.50 4.11 -2.06
C ALA A 126 -6.21 4.99 -3.28
N GLY A 127 -5.99 4.39 -4.46
CA GLY A 127 -5.80 5.12 -5.71
C GLY A 127 -7.02 5.94 -6.11
N LEU A 128 -8.21 5.33 -6.01
CA LEU A 128 -9.48 6.02 -6.24
C LEU A 128 -9.69 7.15 -5.24
N ALA A 129 -9.50 6.91 -3.95
CA ALA A 129 -9.69 7.90 -2.90
C ALA A 129 -8.73 9.10 -3.05
N THR A 130 -7.45 8.83 -3.34
CA THR A 130 -6.44 9.88 -3.54
C THR A 130 -6.80 10.76 -4.73
N ASN A 131 -7.16 10.16 -5.88
CA ASN A 131 -7.54 10.91 -7.07
C ASN A 131 -8.93 11.53 -6.99
N ALA A 132 -9.83 10.99 -6.16
CA ALA A 132 -11.10 11.66 -5.86
C ALA A 132 -10.81 13.00 -5.19
N ILE A 133 -9.97 13.01 -4.15
CA ILE A 133 -9.61 14.25 -3.44
C ILE A 133 -8.81 15.19 -4.36
N ALA A 134 -7.72 14.71 -4.96
CA ALA A 134 -6.88 15.54 -5.82
C ALA A 134 -7.64 16.06 -7.07
N GLY A 135 -8.51 15.23 -7.64
CA GLY A 135 -9.34 15.57 -8.78
C GLY A 135 -10.34 16.68 -8.48
N LEU A 136 -10.80 16.84 -7.23
CA LEU A 136 -11.66 17.98 -6.87
C LEU A 136 -10.97 19.33 -7.11
N PHE A 137 -9.65 19.39 -6.90
CA PHE A 137 -8.84 20.60 -7.08
C PHE A 137 -8.31 20.76 -8.51
N LEU A 138 -8.05 19.64 -9.21
CA LEU A 138 -7.38 19.67 -10.51
C LEU A 138 -8.31 19.60 -11.72
N LYS A 139 -9.56 19.15 -11.56
CA LYS A 139 -10.52 19.02 -12.67
C LYS A 139 -10.80 20.36 -13.36
N THR A 140 -11.04 20.31 -14.67
CA THR A 140 -11.61 21.42 -15.44
C THR A 140 -13.10 21.22 -15.70
N SER A 141 -13.56 19.97 -15.77
CA SER A 141 -14.98 19.59 -15.90
C SER A 141 -15.33 18.38 -15.05
N TRP A 142 -16.63 18.11 -14.89
CA TRP A 142 -17.12 16.90 -14.21
C TRP A 142 -17.14 15.66 -15.11
N ARG A 143 -17.35 15.83 -16.41
CA ARG A 143 -17.42 14.78 -17.43
C ARG A 143 -16.29 14.93 -18.40
#